data_AF-A0A8F9RLF7-F1
#
_entry.id   AF-A0A8F9RLF7-F1
#
_cell.length_a   1.000
_cell.length_b   1.000
_cell.length_c   1.000
_cell.angle_alpha   90.00
_cell.angle_beta   90.00
_cell.angle_gamma   90.00
#
_symmetry.space_group_name_H-M   'P 1'
#
loop_
_entity.id
_entity.type
_entity.pdbx_description
1 polymer ?
#
loop_
_entity_poly.entity_id
_entity_poly.type
_entity_poly.pdbx_seq_one_letter_code
_entity_poly.pdbx_strand_id
1 'polypeptide(L)'
;MERIKFFFDEMPFQKSKQTLVENCINFNEIKNFLSEADNYSFDQIRLKLKPNLNKIVIDIATGIRYPAYDDFVTKIKQSKYSSYFDLQ
;
A
#
# COMPACT_ATOMS: atom_id res chain seq x y z
N MET A 1 17.70 3.14 2.87
CA MET A 1 16.66 3.71 1.97
C MET A 1 15.37 2.93 2.22
N GLU A 2 14.26 3.61 2.53
CA GLU A 2 12.94 2.94 2.62
C GLU A 2 12.47 2.51 1.23
N ARG A 3 12.19 1.21 1.04
CA ARG A 3 11.77 0.61 -0.24
C ARG A 3 10.26 0.75 -0.50
N ILE A 4 9.46 0.83 0.56
CA ILE A 4 8.01 1.00 0.49
C ILE A 4 7.65 2.39 1.00
N LYS A 5 7.04 3.21 0.15
CA LYS A 5 6.61 4.57 0.49
C LYS A 5 5.11 4.72 0.32
N PHE A 6 4.43 5.25 1.34
CA PHE A 6 3.01 5.59 1.27
C PHE A 6 2.85 7.06 0.93
N PHE A 7 1.96 7.34 -0.01
CA PHE A 7 1.54 8.68 -0.37
C PHE A 7 0.04 8.80 -0.12
N PHE A 8 -0.30 9.87 0.60
CA PHE A 8 -1.69 10.31 0.69
C PHE A 8 -1.82 11.40 -0.36
N ASP A 9 -2.81 11.28 -1.25
CA ASP A 9 -3.23 12.46 -1.98
C ASP A 9 -3.84 13.40 -0.93
N GLU A 10 -3.10 14.45 -0.58
CA GLU A 10 -3.71 15.57 0.11
C GLU A 10 -4.74 16.15 -0.85
N MET A 11 -6.03 15.89 -0.58
CA MET A 11 -7.06 16.77 -1.11
C MET A 11 -6.72 18.18 -0.62
N PRO A 12 -6.66 19.19 -1.51
CA PRO A 12 -6.74 20.55 -1.02
C PRO A 12 -8.13 20.65 -0.42
N PHE A 13 -8.22 20.81 0.89
CA PHE A 13 -9.33 21.36 1.68
C PHE A 13 -9.52 20.62 3.01
N GLN A 14 -9.42 21.47 4.05
CA GLN A 14 -9.96 21.34 5.40
C GLN A 14 -9.10 20.64 6.45
N LYS A 15 -8.35 21.50 7.16
CA LYS A 15 -8.41 21.69 8.62
C LYS A 15 -9.06 20.52 9.39
N SER A 16 -8.22 19.69 9.99
CA SER A 16 -8.15 19.51 11.45
C SER A 16 -7.17 18.38 11.75
N LYS A 17 -6.34 18.58 12.77
CA LYS A 17 -5.79 17.48 13.57
C LYS A 17 -6.98 16.74 14.19
N GLN A 18 -7.62 15.87 13.44
CA GLN A 18 -8.54 14.86 13.92
C GLN A 18 -7.98 13.56 13.40
N THR A 19 -7.24 12.91 14.29
CA THR A 19 -7.27 11.46 14.50
C THR A 19 -7.65 10.68 13.24
N LEU A 20 -6.63 10.14 12.55
CA LEU A 20 -6.76 9.09 11.52
C LEU A 20 -7.42 7.84 12.12
N VAL A 21 -8.70 7.95 12.50
CA VAL A 21 -9.54 6.92 13.12
C VAL A 21 -10.85 6.76 12.33
N GLU A 22 -10.94 7.33 11.13
CA GLU A 22 -12.16 7.24 10.32
C GLU A 22 -12.10 6.24 9.15
N ASN A 23 -11.07 5.41 9.05
CA ASN A 23 -11.15 4.22 8.18
C ASN A 23 -10.27 3.11 8.77
N CYS A 24 -10.84 1.91 9.00
CA CYS A 24 -10.27 0.74 9.69
C CYS A 24 -8.94 0.16 9.14
N ILE A 25 -8.20 0.90 8.31
CA ILE A 25 -6.96 0.50 7.66
C ILE A 25 -5.79 0.99 8.52
N ASN A 26 -5.18 0.08 9.27
CA ASN A 26 -3.98 0.37 10.04
C ASN A 26 -2.74 0.38 9.12
N PHE A 27 -2.30 1.56 8.70
CA PHE A 27 -1.16 1.72 7.79
C PHE A 27 0.15 1.15 8.34
N ASN A 28 0.35 1.17 9.66
CA ASN A 28 1.56 0.57 10.25
C ASN A 28 1.54 -0.95 10.10
N GLU A 29 0.40 -1.60 10.36
CA GLU A 29 0.25 -3.04 10.13
C GLU A 29 0.43 -3.39 8.65
N ILE A 30 -0.15 -2.61 7.74
CA ILE A 30 -0.02 -2.86 6.30
C ILE A 30 1.43 -2.65 5.84
N LYS A 31 2.12 -1.61 6.32
CA LYS A 31 3.53 -1.38 6.01
C LYS A 31 4.40 -2.54 6.48
N ASN A 32 4.16 -3.05 7.70
CA ASN A 32 4.88 -4.20 8.23
C ASN A 32 4.60 -5.45 7.38
N PHE A 33 3.31 -5.75 7.14
CA PHE A 33 2.90 -6.86 6.29
C PHE A 33 3.54 -6.81 4.90
N LEU A 34 3.53 -5.65 4.23
CA LEU A 34 4.14 -5.51 2.91
C LEU A 34 5.66 -5.65 2.94
N SER A 35 6.30 -5.19 4.02
CA SER A 35 7.74 -5.35 4.21
C SER A 35 8.13 -6.82 4.44
N GLU A 36 7.27 -7.59 5.11
CA GLU A 36 7.43 -9.04 5.29
C GLU A 36 7.06 -9.85 4.04
N ALA A 37 6.03 -9.40 3.30
CA ALA A 37 5.60 -10.04 2.07
C ALA A 37 6.60 -9.82 0.93
N ASP A 38 7.28 -8.67 0.91
CA ASP A 38 8.31 -8.33 -0.08
C ASP A 38 9.50 -9.29 0.02
N ASN A 39 9.74 -10.02 -1.07
CA ASN A 39 10.88 -10.91 -1.23
C ASN A 39 11.87 -10.33 -2.25
N TYR A 40 12.28 -9.07 -2.06
CA TYR A 40 13.11 -8.34 -3.03
C TYR A 40 12.47 -8.22 -4.42
N SER A 41 11.15 -8.08 -4.45
CA SER A 41 10.34 -8.11 -5.67
C SER A 41 10.37 -6.82 -6.48
N PHE A 42 10.79 -5.72 -5.87
CA PHE A 42 10.92 -4.40 -6.49
C PHE A 42 12.04 -3.60 -5.80
N ASP A 43 12.66 -2.65 -6.49
CA ASP A 43 13.63 -1.76 -5.83
C ASP A 43 12.90 -0.71 -4.99
N GLN A 44 11.82 -0.12 -5.53
CA GLN A 44 10.93 0.78 -4.79
C GLN A 44 9.47 0.62 -5.21
N ILE A 45 8.55 0.75 -4.25
CA ILE A 45 7.11 0.82 -4.50
C ILE A 45 6.50 2.03 -3.78
N ARG A 46 5.64 2.74 -4.49
CA ARG A 46 4.81 3.84 -3.99
C ARG A 46 3.37 3.37 -3.96
N LEU A 47 2.76 3.47 -2.79
CA LEU A 47 1.37 3.11 -2.56
C LEU A 47 0.56 4.39 -2.32
N LYS A 48 -0.62 4.45 -2.91
CA LYS A 48 -1.53 5.60 -2.77
C LYS A 48 -2.87 5.13 -2.20
N LEU A 49 -3.39 5.86 -1.22
CA LEU A 49 -4.76 5.65 -0.74
C LEU A 49 -5.74 6.39 -1.66
N LYS A 50 -6.69 5.67 -2.26
CA LYS A 50 -7.82 6.28 -2.98
C LYS A 50 -8.96 6.53 -1.99
N PRO A 51 -9.23 7.78 -1.56
CA PRO A 51 -10.26 8.08 -0.57
C PRO A 51 -11.67 7.67 -1.04
N ASN A 52 -11.95 7.80 -2.34
CA ASN A 52 -13.26 7.44 -2.91
C ASN A 52 -13.58 5.94 -2.82
N LEU A 53 -12.56 5.08 -2.77
CA LEU A 53 -12.72 3.62 -2.71
C LEU A 53 -12.34 3.04 -1.35
N ASN A 54 -11.73 3.85 -0.48
CA ASN A 54 -11.07 3.39 0.74
C ASN A 54 -10.12 2.20 0.49
N LYS A 55 -9.38 2.25 -0.63
CA LYS A 55 -8.45 1.20 -1.05
C LYS A 55 -7.06 1.77 -1.32
N ILE A 56 -6.06 0.95 -1.06
CA ILE A 56 -4.66 1.17 -1.37
C ILE A 56 -4.40 0.68 -2.80
N VAL A 57 -3.78 1.51 -3.61
CA VAL A 57 -3.36 1.19 -4.96
C VAL A 57 -1.85 1.31 -5.09
N ILE A 58 -1.28 0.58 -6.03
CA ILE A 58 0.11 0.78 -6.42
C ILE A 58 0.16 1.96 -7.39
N ASP A 59 0.81 3.04 -6.97
CA ASP A 59 0.97 4.26 -7.76
C ASP A 59 2.18 4.12 -8.71
N ILE A 60 3.33 3.73 -8.16
CA ILE A 60 4.57 3.55 -8.90
C ILE A 60 5.31 2.33 -8.35
N ALA A 61 5.77 1.43 -9.20
CA ALA A 61 6.71 0.36 -8.83
C ALA A 61 7.92 0.40 -9.78
N THR A 62 9.13 0.38 -9.23
CA THR A 62 10.39 0.41 -10.00
C THR A 62 11.26 -0.79 -9.66
N GLY A 63 12.06 -1.23 -10.64
CA GLY A 63 12.95 -2.38 -10.47
C GLY A 63 12.19 -3.68 -10.20
N ILE A 64 11.01 -3.86 -10.80
CA ILE A 64 10.16 -5.04 -10.63
C ILE A 64 10.90 -6.28 -11.13
N ARG A 65 10.94 -7.32 -10.31
CA ARG A 65 11.57 -8.60 -10.63
C ARG A 65 10.52 -9.70 -10.67
N TYR A 66 10.32 -10.29 -11.83
CA TYR A 66 9.50 -11.48 -12.00
C TYR A 66 10.34 -12.74 -11.78
N PRO A 67 9.82 -13.80 -11.12
CA PRO A 67 8.43 -13.98 -10.67
C PRO A 67 8.15 -13.42 -9.25
N ALA A 68 9.15 -12.90 -8.55
CA ALA A 68 9.02 -12.48 -7.15
C ALA A 68 7.91 -11.42 -6.91
N TYR A 69 7.64 -10.57 -7.91
CA TYR A 69 6.54 -9.61 -7.86
C TYR A 69 5.16 -10.26 -7.94
N ASP A 70 5.00 -11.33 -8.71
CA ASP A 70 3.73 -12.07 -8.78
C ASP A 70 3.47 -12.79 -7.46
N ASP A 71 4.50 -13.34 -6.83
CA ASP A 71 4.42 -13.93 -5.48
C ASP A 71 4.03 -12.86 -4.45
N PHE A 72 4.62 -11.67 -4.53
CA PHE A 72 4.26 -10.55 -3.66
C PHE A 72 2.79 -10.14 -3.82
N VAL A 73 2.32 -9.95 -5.06
CA VAL A 73 0.92 -9.64 -5.37
C VAL A 73 -0.01 -10.76 -4.89
N THR A 74 0.38 -12.02 -5.07
CA THR A 74 -0.37 -13.20 -4.63
C THR A 74 -0.49 -13.24 -3.11
N LYS A 75 0.59 -12.97 -2.37
CA LYS A 75 0.56 -12.87 -0.91
C LYS A 75 -0.39 -11.77 -0.44
N ILE A 76 -0.42 -10.62 -1.11
CA ILE A 76 -1.39 -9.56 -0.77
C ILE A 76 -2.82 -10.06 -1.03
N LYS A 77 -3.10 -10.64 -2.20
CA LYS A 77 -4.43 -11.17 -2.56
C LYS A 77 -4.92 -12.29 -1.63
N GLN A 78 -4.01 -13.12 -1.11
CA GLN A 78 -4.33 -14.22 -0.17
C GLN A 78 -4.37 -13.76 1.30
N SER A 79 -3.91 -12.54 1.61
CA SER A 79 -3.90 -12.03 2.97
C SER A 79 -5.27 -11.54 3.44
N LYS A 80 -5.41 -11.40 4.76
CA LYS A 80 -6.54 -10.72 5.40
C LYS A 80 -6.68 -9.24 5.00
N TYR A 81 -5.63 -8.66 4.40
CA TYR A 81 -5.60 -7.27 3.94
C TYR A 81 -6.01 -7.12 2.47
N SER A 82 -6.29 -8.20 1.75
CA SER A 82 -6.62 -8.18 0.31
C SER A 82 -7.74 -7.21 -0.04
N SER A 83 -8.77 -7.10 0.82
CA SER A 83 -9.89 -6.17 0.66
C SER A 83 -9.48 -4.70 0.70
N TYR A 84 -8.34 -4.38 1.31
CA TYR A 84 -7.78 -3.04 1.38
C TYR A 84 -6.99 -2.66 0.13
N PHE A 85 -6.67 -3.61 -0.76
CA PHE A 85 -5.91 -3.32 -1.96
C PHE A 85 -6.77 -3.42 -3.22
N ASP A 86 -6.58 -2.46 -4.13
CA ASP A 86 -7.10 -2.53 -5.49
C ASP A 86 -5.93 -2.88 -6.42
N LEU A 87 -5.67 -4.19 -6.53
CA LEU A 87 -4.64 -4.78 -7.42
C LEU A 87 -5.31 -5.21 -8.72
N GLN A 88 -5.85 -4.24 -9.44
CA GLN A 88 -6.52 -4.44 -10.72
C GLN A 88 -5.52 -4.75 -11.83
#